data_AF-A0A8S3R5U7-F1
#
_entry.id   AF-A0A8S3R5U7-F1
#
_cell.length_a   1.000
_cell.length_b   1.000
_cell.length_c   1.000
_cell.angle_alpha   90.00
_cell.angle_beta   90.00
_cell.angle_gamma   90.00
#
_symmetry.space_group_name_H-M   'P 1'
#
loop_
_entity.id
_entity.type
_entity.pdbx_description
1 polymer ?
#
loop_
_entity_poly.entity_id
_entity_poly.type
_entity_poly.pdbx_seq_one_letter_code
_entity_poly.pdbx_strand_id
1 'polypeptide(L)'
;MLHMELYNRTWLPWSQNQSAIYQSKELTNPTFSHWTRHLPGNRPTKQMPNGHKTCKHKLDKKIIEQLEYNPSSPIVVPKYKLIFFWSAKSACTYWKRLMQFIQGINKTILHDPRSGLKNLNMFNKCTIMEMMHDEQWLKAVFVREPRERILSSYLDKGQHRHVMYEVCKINRTVSFNEFLEIIKHCKNSHWDNQCRVPGIFL
;
A
#
# COMPACT_ATOMS: atom_id res chain seq x y z
N MET A 1 12.67 8.88 -7.82
CA MET A 1 12.81 7.44 -8.20
C MET A 1 11.85 6.60 -7.34
N LEU A 2 11.16 5.59 -7.89
CA LEU A 2 10.27 4.70 -7.10
C LEU A 2 11.06 3.51 -6.57
N HIS A 3 10.89 3.20 -5.29
CA HIS A 3 11.56 2.07 -4.64
C HIS A 3 10.53 1.00 -4.25
N MET A 4 10.84 -0.26 -4.56
CA MET A 4 10.02 -1.41 -4.18
C MET A 4 10.65 -2.09 -2.98
N GLU A 5 9.86 -2.35 -1.95
CA GLU A 5 10.30 -3.16 -0.81
C GLU A 5 9.48 -4.45 -0.74
N LEU A 6 10.21 -5.57 -0.65
CA LEU A 6 9.64 -6.89 -0.44
C LEU A 6 9.95 -7.33 0.99
N TYR A 7 8.91 -7.59 1.78
CA TYR A 7 9.06 -8.01 3.18
C TYR A 7 8.88 -9.52 3.28
N ASN A 8 9.97 -10.26 3.56
CA ASN A 8 9.91 -11.71 3.75
C ASN A 8 10.85 -12.24 4.85
N ARG A 9 11.02 -11.50 5.97
CA ARG A 9 11.75 -12.00 7.16
C ARG A 9 11.01 -11.70 8.45
N THR A 10 11.15 -12.63 9.39
CA THR A 10 10.79 -12.54 10.80
C THR A 10 11.22 -11.20 11.40
N TRP A 11 10.29 -10.55 12.06
CA TRP A 11 10.40 -9.24 12.72
C TRP A 11 11.68 -9.08 13.53
N LEU A 12 12.60 -8.22 13.06
CA LEU A 12 13.70 -7.67 13.86
C LEU A 12 13.67 -6.13 13.80
N PRO A 13 13.92 -5.41 14.91
CA PRO A 13 13.63 -3.97 15.03
C PRO A 13 14.60 -3.07 14.25
N TRP A 14 14.07 -1.97 13.70
CA TRP A 14 14.73 -1.02 12.79
C TRP A 14 15.81 -0.10 13.41
N SER A 15 16.15 -0.23 14.69
CA SER A 15 17.06 0.71 15.37
C SER A 15 18.55 0.59 15.01
N GLN A 16 18.95 -0.38 14.16
CA GLN A 16 20.37 -0.70 13.96
C GLN A 16 20.96 -0.36 12.58
N ASN A 17 20.23 0.21 11.62
CA ASN A 17 20.75 0.27 10.24
C ASN A 17 20.47 1.54 9.41
N GLN A 18 20.59 2.73 10.01
CA GLN A 18 20.55 3.99 9.25
C GLN A 18 21.72 4.13 8.25
N SER A 19 22.84 3.44 8.46
CA SER A 19 24.03 3.51 7.61
C SER A 19 23.97 2.63 6.35
N ALA A 20 23.06 1.65 6.28
CA ALA A 20 22.93 0.79 5.10
C ALA A 20 22.17 1.43 3.92
N ILE A 21 21.45 2.53 4.17
CA ILE A 21 20.60 3.23 3.19
C ILE A 21 21.42 4.08 2.21
N TYR A 22 22.66 4.44 2.56
CA TYR A 22 23.53 5.29 1.73
C TYR A 22 24.52 4.53 0.82
N GLN A 23 24.49 3.20 0.80
CA GLN A 23 25.42 2.38 0.00
C GLN A 23 24.76 1.45 -1.02
N SER A 24 23.63 1.83 -1.63
CA SER A 24 23.22 1.17 -2.87
C SER A 24 24.08 1.67 -4.03
N LYS A 25 25.19 0.96 -4.28
CA LYS A 25 25.92 1.03 -5.54
C LYS A 25 24.94 0.83 -6.69
N GLU A 26 25.15 1.61 -7.75
CA GLU A 26 24.41 1.57 -9.01
C GLU A 26 24.13 0.12 -9.44
N LEU A 27 22.85 -0.25 -9.47
CA LEU A 27 22.42 -1.50 -10.07
C LEU A 27 22.50 -1.34 -11.59
N THR A 28 23.67 -1.63 -12.14
CA THR A 28 23.84 -1.84 -13.57
C THR A 28 22.98 -3.02 -14.01
N ASN A 29 22.14 -2.78 -15.02
CA ASN A 29 21.26 -3.70 -15.74
C ASN A 29 21.50 -5.21 -15.52
N PRO A 30 20.62 -5.91 -14.78
CA PRO A 30 20.44 -7.34 -14.97
C PRO A 30 19.31 -7.55 -15.98
N THR A 31 19.65 -8.23 -17.07
CA THR A 31 18.70 -8.72 -18.08
C THR A 31 17.51 -9.44 -17.43
N PHE A 32 16.31 -9.09 -17.90
CA PHE A 32 14.99 -9.49 -17.39
C PHE A 32 14.74 -11.01 -17.33
N SER A 33 15.64 -11.85 -17.87
CA SER A 33 15.49 -13.30 -18.01
C SER A 33 15.70 -14.12 -16.73
N HIS A 34 16.24 -13.54 -15.65
CA HIS A 34 16.57 -14.32 -14.44
C HIS A 34 15.45 -14.36 -13.37
N TRP A 35 14.40 -13.53 -13.49
CA TRP A 35 13.33 -13.39 -12.48
C TRP A 35 12.20 -14.42 -12.58
N THR A 36 12.18 -15.28 -13.61
CA THR A 36 11.12 -16.29 -13.81
C THR A 36 11.28 -17.55 -12.97
N ARG A 37 12.39 -17.74 -12.24
CA ARG A 37 12.70 -19.01 -11.59
C ARG A 37 11.98 -19.27 -10.25
N HIS A 38 11.27 -18.28 -9.68
CA HIS A 38 10.63 -18.41 -8.36
C HIS A 38 9.16 -17.98 -8.27
N LEU A 39 8.45 -17.87 -9.40
CA LEU A 39 6.99 -17.83 -9.33
C LEU A 39 6.47 -19.22 -8.99
N PRO A 40 5.74 -19.43 -7.87
CA PRO A 40 5.15 -20.72 -7.59
C PRO A 40 4.17 -21.08 -8.72
N GLY A 41 4.54 -22.10 -9.50
CA GLY A 41 3.72 -22.62 -10.59
C GLY A 41 2.32 -23.01 -10.14
N ASN A 42 1.39 -22.92 -11.10
CA ASN A 42 -0.04 -23.24 -11.00
C ASN A 42 -0.35 -24.30 -9.93
N ARG A 43 -0.72 -23.84 -8.72
CA ARG A 43 -1.33 -24.69 -7.71
C ARG A 43 -2.85 -24.53 -7.78
N PRO A 44 -3.61 -25.62 -7.64
CA PRO A 44 -5.06 -25.58 -7.73
C PRO A 44 -5.60 -24.58 -6.70
N THR A 45 -6.42 -23.64 -7.18
CA THR A 45 -7.14 -22.68 -6.35
C THR A 45 -8.10 -23.46 -5.45
N LYS A 46 -7.68 -23.78 -4.23
CA LYS A 46 -8.64 -24.19 -3.19
C LYS A 46 -9.60 -23.03 -3.01
N GLN A 47 -10.86 -23.23 -3.38
CA GLN A 47 -11.93 -22.30 -3.02
C GLN A 47 -11.87 -22.08 -1.51
N MET A 48 -11.93 -20.80 -1.11
CA MET A 48 -11.93 -20.46 0.31
C MET A 48 -13.19 -21.06 0.94
N PRO A 49 -13.08 -21.90 1.98
CA PRO A 49 -14.22 -22.60 2.53
C PRO A 49 -15.17 -21.64 3.25
N ASN A 50 -16.45 -21.70 2.88
CA ASN A 50 -17.57 -20.97 3.49
C ASN A 50 -17.99 -21.57 4.84
N GLY A 51 -17.09 -21.57 5.83
CA GLY A 51 -17.39 -22.06 7.17
C GLY A 51 -16.86 -21.11 8.24
N HIS A 52 -17.64 -20.92 9.32
CA HIS A 52 -17.20 -20.27 10.56
C HIS A 52 -16.01 -21.04 11.14
N LYS A 53 -14.80 -20.75 10.66
CA LYS A 53 -13.56 -21.21 11.26
C LYS A 53 -13.25 -20.28 12.43
N THR A 54 -13.10 -20.86 13.62
CA THR A 54 -12.49 -20.19 14.75
C THR A 54 -11.11 -19.66 14.32
N CYS A 55 -10.81 -18.41 14.65
CA CYS A 55 -9.55 -17.79 14.25
C CYS A 55 -8.38 -18.60 14.83
N LYS A 56 -7.55 -19.21 13.96
CA LYS A 56 -6.38 -19.97 14.42
C LYS A 56 -5.33 -19.08 15.09
N HIS A 57 -5.24 -17.83 14.65
CA HIS A 57 -4.33 -16.83 15.20
C HIS A 57 -5.05 -15.94 16.20
N LYS A 58 -4.37 -15.55 17.27
CA LYS A 58 -4.88 -14.49 18.16
C LYS A 58 -5.06 -13.23 17.32
N LEU A 59 -6.23 -12.60 17.43
CA LEU A 59 -6.51 -11.33 16.74
C LEU A 59 -5.47 -10.29 17.18
N ASP A 60 -4.70 -9.77 16.23
CA ASP A 60 -3.76 -8.68 16.48
C ASP A 60 -4.55 -7.37 16.42
N LYS A 61 -4.75 -6.77 17.60
CA LYS A 61 -5.48 -5.52 17.74
C LYS A 61 -4.87 -4.39 16.91
N LYS A 62 -3.54 -4.37 16.72
CA LYS A 62 -2.88 -3.34 15.90
C LYS A 62 -3.26 -3.45 14.44
N ILE A 63 -3.25 -4.68 13.88
CA ILE A 63 -3.64 -4.91 12.49
C ILE A 63 -5.11 -4.51 12.28
N ILE A 64 -5.99 -4.84 13.23
CA ILE A 64 -7.42 -4.55 13.14
C ILE A 64 -7.70 -3.06 13.25
N GLU A 65 -7.13 -2.38 14.25
CA GLU A 65 -7.27 -0.92 14.42
C GLU A 65 -6.76 -0.16 13.18
N GLN A 66 -5.69 -0.64 12.55
CA GLN A 66 -5.14 -0.04 11.33
C GLN A 66 -6.04 -0.21 10.12
N LEU A 67 -6.75 -1.33 10.01
CA LEU A 67 -7.68 -1.59 8.91
C LEU A 67 -9.01 -0.86 9.10
N GLU A 68 -9.41 -0.60 10.35
CA GLU A 68 -10.59 0.20 10.68
C GLU A 68 -10.33 1.70 10.49
N TYR A 69 -9.09 2.17 10.74
CA TYR A 69 -8.73 3.60 10.62
C TYR A 69 -8.33 4.04 9.22
N ASN A 70 -7.91 3.13 8.33
CA ASN A 70 -7.30 3.52 7.05
C ASN A 70 -8.29 3.40 5.87
N PRO A 71 -8.70 4.53 5.23
CA PRO A 71 -9.45 4.50 3.97
C PRO A 71 -8.66 3.87 2.81
N SER A 72 -7.37 3.58 3.02
CA SER A 72 -6.46 2.96 2.05
C SER A 72 -6.22 1.49 2.37
N SER A 73 -7.29 0.71 2.55
CA SER A 73 -7.15 -0.74 2.79
C SER A 73 -6.33 -1.42 1.68
N PRO A 74 -5.35 -2.28 2.01
CA PRO A 74 -4.50 -2.96 1.04
C PRO A 74 -5.31 -3.75 0.00
N ILE A 75 -4.77 -3.88 -1.21
CA ILE A 75 -5.39 -4.69 -2.26
C ILE A 75 -4.93 -6.13 -2.10
N VAL A 76 -5.86 -7.07 -2.17
CA VAL A 76 -5.60 -8.49 -2.09
C VAL A 76 -5.78 -9.09 -3.46
N VAL A 77 -4.79 -9.84 -3.92
CA VAL A 77 -4.85 -10.64 -5.15
C VAL A 77 -4.69 -12.12 -4.77
N PRO A 78 -5.79 -12.81 -4.40
CA PRO A 78 -5.71 -14.16 -3.82
C PRO A 78 -5.05 -15.18 -4.75
N LYS A 79 -5.25 -15.04 -6.07
CA LYS A 79 -4.66 -15.93 -7.09
C LYS A 79 -3.14 -16.04 -6.97
N TYR A 80 -2.48 -14.94 -6.58
CA TYR A 80 -1.01 -14.87 -6.45
C TYR A 80 -0.55 -14.78 -4.99
N LYS A 81 -1.46 -14.98 -4.02
CA LYS A 81 -1.21 -14.73 -2.59
C LYS A 81 -0.50 -13.39 -2.34
N LEU A 82 -0.97 -12.32 -2.98
CA LEU A 82 -0.36 -11.00 -2.87
C LEU A 82 -1.26 -10.06 -2.06
N ILE A 83 -0.66 -9.39 -1.07
CA ILE A 83 -1.22 -8.25 -0.36
C ILE A 83 -0.40 -7.02 -0.75
N PHE A 84 -1.05 -6.09 -1.43
CA PHE A 84 -0.43 -4.88 -1.95
C PHE A 84 -0.86 -3.66 -1.17
N PHE A 85 0.07 -3.12 -0.38
CA PHE A 85 -0.09 -1.88 0.35
C PHE A 85 0.17 -0.73 -0.61
N TRP A 86 -0.90 -0.08 -1.05
CA TRP A 86 -0.79 1.05 -1.96
C TRP A 86 -0.68 2.35 -1.14
N SER A 87 0.17 3.26 -1.60
CA SER A 87 0.29 4.60 -1.01
C SER A 87 0.03 5.68 -2.05
N ALA A 88 -0.69 6.72 -1.64
CA ALA A 88 -0.94 7.86 -2.51
C ALA A 88 0.37 8.46 -3.03
N LYS A 89 0.35 8.92 -4.28
CA LYS A 89 1.47 9.56 -4.99
C LYS A 89 2.72 8.68 -5.19
N SER A 90 2.60 7.37 -4.95
CA SER A 90 3.62 6.35 -5.25
C SER A 90 3.18 5.49 -6.45
N ALA A 91 2.71 6.16 -7.51
CA ALA A 91 2.13 5.53 -8.70
C ALA A 91 0.95 4.57 -8.43
N CYS A 92 0.19 4.78 -7.34
CA CYS A 92 -0.89 3.90 -6.91
C CYS A 92 -1.96 3.63 -7.99
N THR A 93 -2.24 4.59 -8.88
CA THR A 93 -3.20 4.41 -9.98
C THR A 93 -2.73 3.36 -10.97
N TYR A 94 -1.43 3.36 -11.33
CA TYR A 94 -0.85 2.36 -12.21
C TYR A 94 -0.84 0.99 -11.57
N TRP A 95 -0.47 0.90 -10.29
CA TRP A 95 -0.50 -0.37 -9.58
C TRP A 95 -1.91 -0.94 -9.46
N LYS A 96 -2.92 -0.10 -9.16
CA LYS A 96 -4.33 -0.53 -9.15
C LYS A 96 -4.79 -1.08 -10.51
N ARG A 97 -4.43 -0.40 -11.61
CA ARG A 97 -4.70 -0.88 -12.97
C ARG A 97 -4.02 -2.21 -13.26
N LEU A 98 -2.75 -2.36 -12.86
CA LEU A 98 -2.04 -3.62 -13.01
C LEU A 98 -2.72 -4.74 -12.21
N MET A 99 -3.14 -4.47 -10.97
CA MET A 99 -3.86 -5.44 -10.15
C MET A 99 -5.22 -5.83 -10.76
N GLN A 100 -5.91 -4.92 -11.44
CA GLN A 100 -7.11 -5.26 -12.21
C GLN A 100 -6.76 -6.17 -13.39
N PHE A 101 -5.75 -5.78 -14.17
CA PHE A 101 -5.31 -6.50 -15.35
C PHE A 101 -4.91 -7.95 -15.04
N ILE A 102 -4.05 -8.19 -14.04
CA ILE A 102 -3.60 -9.54 -13.69
C ILE A 102 -4.70 -10.42 -13.08
N GLN A 103 -5.80 -9.81 -12.65
CA GLN A 103 -7.01 -10.49 -12.16
C GLN A 103 -8.08 -10.67 -13.27
N GLY A 104 -7.83 -10.22 -14.49
CA GLY A 104 -8.80 -10.26 -15.58
C GLY A 104 -9.99 -9.31 -15.38
N ILE A 105 -9.84 -8.28 -14.54
CA ILE A 105 -10.88 -7.29 -14.29
C ILE A 105 -10.76 -6.20 -15.37
N ASN A 106 -11.80 -6.06 -16.19
CA ASN A 106 -11.89 -5.02 -17.20
C ASN A 106 -12.90 -3.94 -16.79
N LYS A 107 -12.50 -3.08 -15.85
CA LYS A 107 -13.32 -1.96 -15.36
C LYS A 107 -12.51 -0.67 -15.40
N THR A 108 -13.14 0.42 -15.84
CA THR A 108 -12.51 1.75 -15.92
C THR A 108 -12.43 2.46 -14.57
N ILE A 109 -13.27 2.05 -13.60
CA ILE A 109 -13.33 2.63 -12.26
C ILE A 109 -12.25 2.04 -11.34
N LEU A 110 -11.39 2.90 -10.78
CA LEU A 110 -10.22 2.51 -9.96
C LEU A 110 -10.30 2.91 -8.50
N HIS A 111 -11.02 3.99 -8.21
CA HIS A 111 -11.14 4.57 -6.88
C HIS A 111 -12.49 4.26 -6.22
N ASP A 112 -13.31 3.42 -6.87
CA ASP A 112 -14.64 3.03 -6.43
C ASP A 112 -14.60 1.60 -5.83
N PRO A 113 -15.38 1.31 -4.77
CA PRO A 113 -15.55 -0.05 -4.24
C PRO A 113 -15.98 -1.08 -5.30
N ARG A 114 -16.66 -0.65 -6.37
CA ARG A 114 -17.10 -1.46 -7.51
C ARG A 114 -15.99 -1.71 -8.55
N SER A 115 -14.77 -1.24 -8.31
CA SER A 115 -13.59 -1.47 -9.16
C SER A 115 -13.28 -2.94 -9.42
N GLY A 116 -13.86 -3.85 -8.61
CA GLY A 116 -13.62 -5.30 -8.70
C GLY A 116 -12.34 -5.73 -7.98
N LEU A 117 -11.51 -4.79 -7.53
CA LEU A 117 -10.39 -5.09 -6.65
C LEU A 117 -10.92 -5.50 -5.28
N LYS A 118 -10.35 -6.57 -4.72
CA LYS A 118 -10.63 -6.98 -3.34
C LYS A 118 -9.71 -6.20 -2.42
N ASN A 119 -10.28 -5.49 -1.45
CA ASN A 119 -9.51 -4.85 -0.39
C ASN A 119 -9.46 -5.76 0.84
N LEU A 120 -8.40 -5.64 1.64
CA LEU A 120 -8.19 -6.50 2.80
C LEU A 120 -9.32 -6.35 3.84
N ASN A 121 -9.91 -5.17 3.98
CA ASN A 121 -11.06 -4.91 4.86
C ASN A 121 -12.38 -5.54 4.39
N MET A 122 -12.44 -6.10 3.18
CA MET A 122 -13.60 -6.87 2.70
C MET A 122 -13.62 -8.31 3.24
N PHE A 123 -12.52 -8.76 3.84
CA PHE A 123 -12.43 -10.08 4.45
C PHE A 123 -12.77 -10.01 5.94
N ASN A 124 -13.25 -11.10 6.52
CA ASN A 124 -13.44 -11.16 7.96
C ASN A 124 -12.09 -11.09 8.72
N LYS A 125 -12.12 -10.66 9.97
CA LYS A 125 -10.93 -10.47 10.81
C LYS A 125 -10.05 -11.72 10.87
N CYS A 126 -10.63 -12.91 10.94
CA CYS A 126 -9.87 -14.16 11.00
C CYS A 126 -9.06 -14.42 9.72
N THR A 127 -9.72 -14.27 8.56
CA THR A 127 -9.09 -14.41 7.25
C THR A 127 -7.96 -13.42 7.06
N ILE A 128 -8.15 -12.17 7.50
CA ILE A 128 -7.11 -11.13 7.45
C ILE A 128 -5.88 -11.57 8.25
N MET A 129 -6.09 -12.06 9.47
CA MET A 129 -4.99 -12.56 10.33
C MET A 129 -4.26 -13.72 9.68
N GLU A 130 -4.99 -14.68 9.07
CA GLU A 130 -4.38 -15.78 8.33
C GLU A 130 -3.53 -15.28 7.16
N MET A 131 -4.03 -14.35 6.34
CA MET A 131 -3.27 -13.76 5.24
C MET A 131 -2.04 -12.97 5.70
N MET A 132 -2.17 -12.24 6.81
CA MET A 132 -1.09 -11.41 7.35
C MET A 132 0.02 -12.22 8.03
N HIS A 133 -0.29 -13.36 8.65
CA HIS A 133 0.70 -14.23 9.29
C HIS A 133 1.24 -15.35 8.40
N ASP A 134 0.53 -15.74 7.35
CA ASP A 134 1.00 -16.75 6.41
C ASP A 134 2.19 -16.18 5.59
N GLU A 135 3.35 -16.83 5.72
CA GLU A 135 4.60 -16.49 5.02
C GLU A 135 4.50 -16.78 3.52
N GLN A 136 3.50 -17.55 3.08
CA GLN A 136 3.24 -17.78 1.67
C GLN A 136 2.57 -16.58 0.99
N TRP A 137 2.09 -15.60 1.76
CA TRP A 137 1.56 -14.35 1.21
C TRP A 137 2.67 -13.32 1.04
N LEU A 138 2.87 -12.89 -0.21
CA LEU A 138 3.74 -11.77 -0.52
C LEU A 138 3.08 -10.48 -0.05
N LYS A 139 3.78 -9.73 0.81
CA LYS A 139 3.38 -8.39 1.26
C LYS A 139 4.32 -7.39 0.60
N ALA A 140 3.76 -6.51 -0.23
CA ALA A 140 4.54 -5.57 -1.03
C ALA A 140 4.00 -4.14 -0.91
N VAL A 141 4.93 -3.18 -0.91
CA VAL A 141 4.66 -1.75 -0.92
C VAL A 141 5.62 -1.06 -1.88
N PHE A 142 5.13 -0.04 -2.59
CA PHE A 142 6.00 0.91 -3.28
C PHE A 142 6.02 2.19 -2.49
N VAL A 143 7.23 2.64 -2.16
CA VAL A 143 7.48 3.90 -1.48
C VAL A 143 8.10 4.88 -2.45
N ARG A 144 7.94 6.16 -2.12
CA ARG A 144 8.51 7.28 -2.86
C ARG A 144 9.26 8.18 -1.89
N GLU A 145 10.32 8.82 -2.38
CA GLU A 145 11.07 9.80 -1.60
C GLU A 145 10.11 10.84 -0.97
N PRO A 146 10.22 11.13 0.34
CA PRO A 146 9.22 11.93 1.04
C PRO A 146 9.01 13.34 0.48
N ARG A 147 10.08 14.03 0.07
CA ARG A 147 10.02 15.39 -0.50
C ARG A 147 9.36 15.37 -1.87
N GLU A 148 9.72 14.42 -2.73
CA GLU A 148 9.07 14.23 -4.03
C GLU A 148 7.58 13.93 -3.86
N ARG A 149 7.21 13.13 -2.86
CA ARG A 149 5.82 12.79 -2.56
C ARG A 149 5.01 14.02 -2.16
N ILE A 150 5.54 14.82 -1.23
CA ILE A 150 4.90 16.06 -0.77
C ILE A 150 4.75 17.04 -1.94
N LEU A 151 5.78 17.23 -2.75
CA LEU A 151 5.71 18.05 -3.95
C LEU A 151 4.64 17.54 -4.93
N SER A 152 4.57 16.23 -5.14
CA SER A 152 3.55 15.63 -6.00
C SER A 152 2.12 15.85 -5.46
N SER A 153 1.94 15.83 -4.14
CA SER A 153 0.66 16.16 -3.50
C SER A 153 0.30 17.64 -3.64
N TYR A 154 1.28 18.53 -3.49
CA TYR A 154 1.09 19.95 -3.70
C TYR A 154 0.61 20.26 -5.12
N LEU A 155 1.28 19.71 -6.14
CA LEU A 155 0.94 19.95 -7.53
C LEU A 155 -0.44 19.38 -7.90
N ASP A 156 -0.84 18.26 -7.30
CA ASP A 156 -2.12 17.59 -7.57
C ASP A 156 -3.29 18.11 -6.73
N LYS A 157 -3.03 18.73 -5.58
CA LYS A 157 -4.07 19.15 -4.63
C LYS A 157 -3.96 20.63 -4.29
N GLY A 158 -2.80 21.07 -3.81
CA GLY A 158 -2.51 22.46 -3.41
C GLY A 158 -2.71 23.52 -4.50
N GLN A 159 -2.53 23.15 -5.77
CA GLN A 159 -2.74 24.03 -6.92
C GLN A 159 -4.20 24.09 -7.40
N HIS A 160 -5.10 23.31 -6.82
CA HIS A 160 -6.49 23.24 -7.26
C HIS A 160 -7.44 23.68 -6.15
N ARG A 161 -7.96 24.90 -6.27
CA ARG A 161 -8.89 25.54 -5.30
C ARG A 161 -10.02 24.61 -4.85
N HIS A 162 -10.71 23.98 -5.80
CA HIS A 162 -11.81 23.07 -5.50
C HIS A 162 -11.36 21.90 -4.61
N VAL A 163 -10.22 21.30 -4.94
CA VAL A 163 -9.70 20.14 -4.24
C VAL A 163 -9.18 20.52 -2.84
N MET A 164 -8.52 21.67 -2.70
CA MET A 164 -8.14 22.20 -1.38
C MET A 164 -9.34 22.52 -0.51
N TYR A 165 -10.45 22.98 -1.10
CA TYR A 165 -11.69 23.21 -0.38
C TYR A 165 -12.31 21.89 0.08
N GLU A 166 -12.37 20.88 -0.79
CA GLU A 166 -12.89 19.56 -0.42
C GLU A 166 -12.10 18.94 0.73
N VAL A 167 -10.77 18.97 0.64
CA VAL A 167 -9.89 18.27 1.56
C VAL A 167 -9.61 19.05 2.86
N CYS A 168 -9.35 20.36 2.76
CA CYS A 168 -8.92 21.19 3.89
C CYS A 168 -9.82 22.40 4.15
N LYS A 169 -10.95 22.55 3.44
CA LYS A 169 -11.84 23.72 3.54
C LYS A 169 -11.16 25.05 3.23
N ILE A 170 -10.11 25.02 2.41
CA ILE A 170 -9.38 26.21 1.95
C ILE A 170 -9.85 26.58 0.55
N ASN A 171 -10.52 27.72 0.43
CA ASN A 171 -11.16 28.14 -0.82
C ASN A 171 -10.25 29.02 -1.70
N ARG A 172 -8.97 28.66 -1.81
CA ARG A 172 -7.98 29.33 -2.67
C ARG A 172 -6.87 28.37 -3.07
N THR A 173 -6.07 28.74 -4.07
CA THR A 173 -4.78 28.10 -4.31
C THR A 173 -3.78 28.53 -3.22
N VAL A 174 -2.81 27.67 -2.97
CA VAL A 174 -1.79 27.91 -1.94
C VAL A 174 -0.40 27.85 -2.56
N SER A 175 0.51 28.68 -2.06
CA SER A 175 1.94 28.52 -2.33
C SER A 175 2.47 27.22 -1.70
N PHE A 176 3.65 26.77 -2.12
CA PHE A 176 4.22 25.54 -1.57
C PHE A 176 4.50 25.68 -0.06
N ASN A 177 5.00 26.82 0.39
CA ASN A 177 5.27 27.07 1.81
C ASN A 177 3.97 27.09 2.64
N GLU A 178 2.91 27.74 2.14
CA GLU A 178 1.61 27.69 2.82
C GLU A 178 1.06 26.25 2.86
N PHE A 179 1.22 25.49 1.77
CA PHE A 179 0.82 24.08 1.74
C PHE A 179 1.51 23.28 2.84
N LEU A 180 2.83 23.47 3.05
CA LEU A 180 3.57 22.79 4.12
C LEU A 180 3.03 23.11 5.52
N GLU A 181 2.59 24.34 5.76
CA GLU A 181 1.96 24.72 7.03
C GLU A 181 0.57 24.10 7.18
N ILE A 182 -0.23 24.10 6.11
CA ILE A 182 -1.58 23.52 6.10
C ILE A 182 -1.56 22.03 6.42
N ILE A 183 -0.68 21.25 5.78
CA ILE A 183 -0.66 19.78 5.92
C ILE A 183 -0.24 19.31 7.31
N LYS A 184 0.34 20.18 8.15
CA LYS A 184 0.59 19.85 9.57
C LYS A 184 -0.73 19.61 10.32
N HIS A 185 -1.76 20.36 9.98
CA HIS A 185 -3.05 20.38 10.67
C HIS A 185 -4.19 19.73 9.87
N CYS A 186 -4.12 19.74 8.53
CA CYS A 186 -5.09 19.09 7.66
C CYS A 186 -4.69 17.63 7.38
N LYS A 187 -5.51 16.66 7.79
CA LYS A 187 -5.24 15.23 7.57
C LYS A 187 -5.80 14.75 6.24
N ASN A 188 -4.95 14.07 5.47
CA ASN A 188 -5.34 13.44 4.22
C ASN A 188 -4.31 12.39 3.77
N SER A 189 -4.76 11.29 3.20
CA SER A 189 -3.91 10.20 2.71
C SER A 189 -2.89 10.61 1.64
N HIS A 190 -3.07 11.74 0.95
CA HIS A 190 -2.13 12.23 -0.07
C HIS A 190 -0.82 12.76 0.54
N TRP A 191 -0.83 13.34 1.75
CA TRP A 191 0.36 13.93 2.38
C TRP A 191 0.61 13.43 3.81
N ASP A 192 -0.36 12.76 4.45
CA ASP A 192 -0.12 12.07 5.71
C ASP A 192 0.98 11.02 5.54
N ASN A 193 1.73 10.78 6.61
CA ASN A 193 2.85 9.84 6.62
C ASN A 193 2.39 8.48 6.09
N GLN A 194 3.13 7.93 5.13
CA GLN A 194 2.92 6.57 4.61
C GLN A 194 3.04 5.54 5.75
N CYS A 195 3.76 5.91 6.81
CA CYS A 195 4.01 5.13 8.02
C CYS A 195 3.23 5.64 9.24
N ARG A 196 1.92 5.91 9.13
CA ARG A 196 1.05 5.93 10.32
C ARG A 196 0.71 4.51 10.80
N VAL A 197 1.68 3.61 10.68
CA VAL A 197 1.56 2.20 10.98
C VAL A 197 2.57 1.89 12.09
N PRO A 198 2.27 2.22 13.35
CA PRO A 198 3.09 1.76 14.46
C PRO A 198 3.06 0.23 14.46
N GLY A 199 4.18 -0.41 14.14
CA GLY A 199 4.35 -1.86 14.25
C GLY A 199 3.97 -2.72 13.05
N ILE A 200 3.72 -2.17 11.85
CA ILE A 200 3.84 -2.97 10.61
C ILE A 200 5.16 -2.71 9.88
N PHE A 201 5.78 -1.55 10.13
CA PHE A 201 7.01 -1.12 9.47
C PHE A 201 8.13 -0.66 10.44
N LEU A 202 8.02 -0.96 11.74
CA LEU A 202 9.04 -0.67 12.77
C LEU A 202 9.30 -1.88 13.66
#